data_AF-A0A142IN20-F1
#
_entry.id   AF-A0A142IN20-F1
#
_cell.length_a   1.000
_cell.length_b   1.000
_cell.length_c   1.000
_cell.angle_alpha   90.00
_cell.angle_beta   90.00
_cell.angle_gamma   90.00
#
_symmetry.space_group_name_H-M   'P 1'
#
loop_
_entity.id
_entity.type
_entity.pdbx_description
1 polymer ?
#
loop_
_entity_poly.entity_id
_entity_poly.type
_entity_poly.pdbx_seq_one_letter_code
_entity_poly.pdbx_strand_id
1 'polypeptide(L)'
;MRQGLTRRLSGLLLMLSLGAGAPAQASEAQLSGEEQARYLAELKRLYLTKDERKALLAHSNALLDTYALRAGYQLGKAPAQRSDLRYQLSVSGPGELLVRQETRAEQTNNLAVSNQRLSVFGLDPYIHYDCPTSGITCVLNNPADGSPWITVLRDHQGAADLAKAISFLIRNLQRN
;
A
#
# COMPACT_ATOMS: atom_id res chain seq x y z
N MET A 1 -50.72 -10.10 50.14
CA MET A 1 -50.20 -9.91 48.77
C MET A 1 -49.47 -8.56 48.71
N ARG A 2 -48.39 -8.50 47.92
CA ARG A 2 -47.47 -7.38 47.65
C ARG A 2 -46.22 -7.32 48.54
N GLN A 3 -45.17 -7.88 47.95
CA GLN A 3 -43.77 -7.83 48.31
C GLN A 3 -43.21 -6.41 48.07
N GLY A 4 -42.26 -6.01 48.91
CA GLY A 4 -41.40 -4.85 48.70
C GLY A 4 -40.08 -5.07 49.44
N LEU A 5 -39.21 -5.93 48.88
CA LEU A 5 -37.90 -6.23 49.42
C LEU A 5 -36.93 -5.04 49.22
N THR A 6 -36.57 -4.42 50.34
CA THR A 6 -35.20 -4.11 50.77
C THR A 6 -34.16 -3.89 49.66
N ARG A 7 -34.03 -2.61 49.31
CA ARG A 7 -32.82 -1.96 48.81
C ARG A 7 -31.77 -1.97 49.94
N ARG A 8 -30.58 -2.55 49.72
CA ARG A 8 -29.27 -2.00 50.16
C ARG A 8 -28.09 -2.96 49.90
N LEU A 9 -27.13 -2.43 49.14
CA LEU A 9 -25.68 -2.50 49.34
C LEU A 9 -25.04 -3.89 49.31
N SER A 10 -24.49 -4.24 48.15
CA SER A 10 -23.31 -5.09 48.07
C SER A 10 -22.30 -4.38 47.17
N GLY A 11 -21.22 -3.92 47.81
CA GLY A 11 -20.08 -3.33 47.15
C GLY A 11 -19.35 -4.40 46.35
N LEU A 12 -19.20 -4.15 45.06
CA LEU A 12 -18.21 -4.82 44.23
C LEU A 12 -17.14 -3.79 43.90
N LEU A 13 -15.98 -3.92 44.55
CA LEU A 13 -14.75 -3.33 44.06
C LEU A 13 -14.36 -4.08 42.77
N LEU A 14 -14.58 -3.46 41.61
CA LEU A 14 -13.97 -3.87 40.37
C LEU A 14 -12.62 -3.17 40.22
N MET A 15 -11.56 -3.98 40.35
CA MET A 15 -10.18 -3.63 40.02
C MET A 15 -10.12 -3.23 38.53
N LEU A 16 -9.93 -1.93 38.26
CA LEU A 16 -9.53 -1.45 36.94
C LEU A 16 -8.05 -1.76 36.72
N SER A 17 -7.78 -2.87 36.03
CA SER A 17 -6.49 -3.09 35.39
C SER A 17 -6.36 -2.15 34.19
N LEU A 18 -5.67 -1.02 34.37
CA LEU A 18 -5.16 -0.23 33.25
C LEU A 18 -4.06 -1.04 32.56
N GLY A 19 -4.44 -1.81 31.55
CA GLY A 19 -3.52 -2.25 30.52
C GLY A 19 -3.12 -1.02 29.70
N ALA A 20 -1.95 -0.47 29.98
CA ALA A 20 -1.31 0.50 29.09
C ALA A 20 -1.04 -0.23 27.77
N GLY A 21 -1.87 0.04 26.77
CA GLY A 21 -1.59 -0.34 25.39
C GLY A 21 -0.28 0.31 24.98
N ALA A 22 0.75 -0.50 24.80
CA ALA A 22 1.97 -0.03 24.15
C ALA A 22 1.57 0.52 22.78
N PRO A 23 2.12 1.67 22.34
CA PRO A 23 1.93 2.12 20.99
C PRO A 23 2.50 1.03 20.07
N ALA A 24 1.69 0.53 19.14
CA ALA A 24 2.16 -0.23 18.01
C ALA A 24 2.99 0.72 17.13
N GLN A 25 4.25 0.93 17.52
CA GLN A 25 5.26 1.37 16.58
C GLN A 25 5.37 0.25 15.57
N ALA A 26 4.81 0.46 14.39
CA ALA A 26 5.15 -0.31 13.21
C ALA A 26 6.66 -0.16 13.06
N SER A 27 7.40 -1.13 13.58
CA SER A 27 8.83 -1.22 13.36
C SER A 27 9.02 -1.17 11.86
N GLU A 28 9.77 -0.18 11.38
CA GLU A 28 10.36 -0.20 10.05
C GLU A 28 11.01 -1.56 9.91
N ALA A 29 10.30 -2.48 9.25
CA ALA A 29 10.77 -3.83 9.09
C ALA A 29 11.94 -3.74 8.10
N GLN A 30 13.13 -3.48 8.62
CA GLN A 30 14.37 -3.89 7.99
C GLN A 30 14.27 -5.41 7.88
N LEU A 31 13.63 -5.84 6.80
CA LEU A 31 13.42 -7.24 6.47
C LEU A 31 14.81 -7.88 6.46
N SER A 32 15.02 -8.79 7.40
CA SER A 32 16.28 -9.51 7.55
C SER A 32 16.67 -10.15 6.20
N GLY A 33 17.95 -10.37 5.96
CA GLY A 33 18.42 -10.97 4.70
C GLY A 33 17.74 -12.31 4.38
N GLU A 34 17.38 -13.07 5.41
CA GLU A 34 16.66 -14.34 5.29
C GLU A 34 15.18 -14.16 4.91
N GLU A 35 14.48 -13.19 5.47
CA GLU A 35 13.10 -12.85 5.08
C GLU A 35 13.05 -12.35 3.64
N GLN A 36 14.02 -11.52 3.24
CA GLN A 36 14.15 -11.08 1.86
C GLN A 36 14.37 -12.27 0.91
N ALA A 37 15.27 -13.20 1.25
CA ALA A 37 15.54 -14.37 0.41
C ALA A 37 14.31 -15.27 0.25
N ARG A 38 13.58 -15.53 1.34
CA ARG A 38 12.34 -16.32 1.33
C ARG A 38 11.26 -15.66 0.48
N TYR A 39 11.04 -14.36 0.67
CA TYR A 39 10.09 -13.58 -0.11
C TYR A 39 10.39 -13.63 -1.61
N LEU A 40 11.66 -13.40 -2.00
CA LEU A 40 12.06 -13.46 -3.40
C LEU A 40 11.94 -14.86 -4.00
N ALA A 41 12.23 -15.91 -3.22
CA ALA A 41 12.04 -17.29 -3.66
C ALA A 41 10.56 -17.60 -3.94
N GLU A 42 9.66 -17.11 -3.07
CA GLU A 42 8.22 -17.26 -3.26
C GLU A 42 7.72 -16.51 -4.50
N LEU A 43 8.14 -15.26 -4.71
CA LEU A 43 7.75 -14.51 -5.90
C LEU A 43 8.26 -15.17 -7.20
N LYS A 44 9.51 -15.64 -7.21
CA LYS A 44 10.08 -16.37 -8.35
C LYS A 44 9.25 -17.62 -8.69
N ARG A 45 8.79 -18.36 -7.67
CA ARG A 45 7.88 -19.50 -7.82
C ARG A 45 6.52 -19.07 -8.35
N LEU A 46 5.90 -18.05 -7.75
CA LEU A 46 4.57 -17.56 -8.12
C LEU A 46 4.50 -17.07 -9.58
N TYR A 47 5.53 -16.34 -10.02
CA TYR A 47 5.60 -15.76 -11.36
C TYR A 47 6.40 -16.62 -12.36
N LEU A 48 6.73 -17.86 -11.99
CA LEU A 48 7.40 -18.85 -12.84
C LEU A 48 8.66 -18.30 -13.54
N THR A 49 9.51 -17.64 -12.76
CA THR A 49 10.74 -17.02 -13.28
C THR A 49 11.93 -17.22 -12.34
N LYS A 50 13.14 -17.20 -12.90
CA LYS A 50 14.39 -17.20 -12.14
C LYS A 50 14.94 -15.79 -11.89
N ASP A 51 14.39 -14.80 -12.60
CA ASP A 51 14.81 -13.41 -12.54
C ASP A 51 14.03 -12.69 -11.42
N GLU A 52 14.75 -12.22 -10.41
CA GLU A 52 14.18 -11.53 -9.25
C GLU A 52 13.52 -10.21 -9.65
N ARG A 53 14.13 -9.46 -10.57
CA ARG A 53 13.59 -8.19 -11.06
C ARG A 53 12.27 -8.43 -11.77
N LYS A 54 12.22 -9.45 -12.64
CA LYS A 54 11.00 -9.83 -13.35
C LYS A 54 9.90 -10.26 -12.38
N ALA A 55 10.22 -11.05 -11.36
CA ALA A 55 9.26 -11.48 -10.35
C ALA A 55 8.71 -10.29 -9.55
N LEU A 56 9.58 -9.38 -9.09
CA LEU A 56 9.20 -8.18 -8.33
C LEU A 56 8.33 -7.22 -9.15
N LEU A 57 8.66 -7.02 -10.44
CA LEU A 57 7.85 -6.20 -11.34
C LEU A 57 6.48 -6.81 -11.60
N ALA A 58 6.44 -8.11 -11.87
CA ALA A 58 5.16 -8.81 -12.09
C ALA A 58 4.29 -8.74 -10.84
N HIS A 59 4.89 -8.92 -9.66
CA HIS A 59 4.18 -8.80 -8.39
C HIS A 59 3.64 -7.41 -8.12
N SER A 60 4.48 -6.40 -8.24
CA SER A 60 4.09 -5.00 -8.02
C SER A 60 2.96 -4.60 -8.98
N ASN A 61 3.05 -4.98 -10.26
CA ASN A 61 1.98 -4.70 -11.23
C ASN A 61 0.68 -5.48 -10.95
N ALA A 62 0.76 -6.71 -10.45
CA ALA A 62 -0.44 -7.45 -10.06
C ALA A 62 -1.15 -6.80 -8.87
N LEU A 63 -0.39 -6.30 -7.88
CA LEU A 63 -0.93 -5.54 -6.75
C LEU A 63 -1.55 -4.22 -7.23
N LEU A 64 -0.87 -3.48 -8.10
CA LEU A 64 -1.40 -2.23 -8.69
C LEU A 64 -2.70 -2.45 -9.46
N ASP A 65 -2.85 -3.57 -10.16
CA ASP A 65 -4.09 -3.89 -10.86
C ASP A 65 -5.22 -4.27 -9.89
N THR A 66 -4.89 -5.07 -8.87
CA THR A 66 -5.83 -5.53 -7.83
C THR A 66 -6.38 -4.35 -7.03
N TYR A 67 -5.52 -3.41 -6.63
CA TYR A 67 -5.88 -2.26 -5.82
C TYR A 67 -6.06 -0.97 -6.63
N ALA A 68 -6.30 -1.08 -7.94
CA ALA A 68 -6.56 0.09 -8.79
C ALA A 68 -7.79 0.87 -8.27
N LEU A 69 -7.69 2.19 -8.21
CA LEU A 69 -8.82 3.04 -7.81
C LEU A 69 -9.78 3.17 -9.00
N ARG A 70 -10.91 2.47 -8.93
CA ARG A 70 -11.96 2.52 -9.95
C ARG A 70 -13.00 3.60 -9.65
N ALA A 71 -13.64 4.11 -10.70
CA ALA A 71 -14.74 5.07 -10.60
C ALA A 71 -15.88 4.54 -9.70
N GLY A 72 -16.15 3.22 -9.75
CA GLY A 72 -17.19 2.56 -8.96
C GLY A 72 -17.01 2.65 -7.45
N TYR A 73 -15.79 2.87 -6.94
CA TYR A 73 -15.53 3.06 -5.51
C TYR A 73 -15.71 4.51 -5.05
N GLN A 74 -15.90 5.46 -5.98
CA GLN A 74 -15.92 6.90 -5.72
C GLN A 74 -17.35 7.44 -5.56
N LEU A 75 -18.20 6.71 -4.85
CA LEU A 75 -19.63 6.98 -4.77
C LEU A 75 -19.97 8.35 -4.14
N GLY A 76 -19.10 8.89 -3.30
CA GLY A 76 -19.24 10.22 -2.69
C GLY A 76 -18.85 11.40 -3.60
N LYS A 77 -18.35 11.14 -4.82
CA LYS A 77 -18.03 12.18 -5.80
C LYS A 77 -19.14 12.33 -6.83
N ALA A 78 -19.28 13.52 -7.40
CA ALA A 78 -20.14 13.74 -8.57
C ALA A 78 -19.65 12.87 -9.74
N PRO A 79 -20.54 12.34 -10.60
CA PRO A 79 -20.14 11.47 -11.72
C PRO A 79 -19.04 12.07 -12.61
N ALA A 80 -19.09 13.38 -12.86
CA ALA A 80 -18.08 14.11 -13.64
C ALA A 80 -16.66 14.08 -13.04
N GLN A 81 -16.54 13.79 -11.74
CA GLN A 81 -15.27 13.76 -10.99
C GLN A 81 -14.76 12.34 -10.78
N ARG A 82 -15.52 11.31 -11.17
CA ARG A 82 -15.13 9.92 -11.00
C ARG A 82 -14.25 9.49 -12.17
N SER A 83 -13.19 8.75 -11.86
CA SER A 83 -12.28 8.22 -12.86
C SER A 83 -11.70 6.89 -12.44
N ASP A 84 -11.38 6.04 -13.41
CA ASP A 84 -10.47 4.94 -13.17
C ASP A 84 -9.04 5.48 -13.16
N LEU A 85 -8.26 5.03 -12.18
CA LEU A 85 -6.85 5.34 -12.03
C LEU A 85 -6.09 4.01 -11.97
N ARG A 86 -5.20 3.80 -12.94
CA ARG A 86 -4.36 2.60 -13.05
C ARG A 86 -2.90 3.00 -13.17
N TYR A 87 -2.04 2.16 -12.62
CA TYR A 87 -0.60 2.32 -12.68
C TYR A 87 0.05 1.09 -13.27
N GLN A 88 1.17 1.29 -13.95
CA GLN A 88 2.05 0.24 -14.41
C GLN A 88 3.50 0.63 -14.20
N LEU A 89 4.28 -0.26 -13.62
CA LEU A 89 5.71 -0.15 -13.45
C LEU A 89 6.42 -0.87 -14.60
N SER A 90 7.48 -0.26 -15.12
CA SER A 90 8.43 -0.88 -16.04
C SER A 90 9.85 -0.37 -15.79
N VAL A 91 10.86 -1.06 -16.31
CA VAL A 91 12.26 -0.61 -16.23
C VAL A 91 12.61 0.04 -17.55
N SER A 92 13.00 1.32 -17.52
CA SER A 92 13.35 2.07 -18.74
C SER A 92 14.85 2.16 -19.01
N GLY A 93 15.68 1.71 -18.08
CA GLY A 93 17.13 1.71 -18.17
C GLY A 93 17.79 1.25 -16.86
N PRO A 94 19.13 1.19 -16.80
CA PRO A 94 19.86 0.85 -15.58
C PRO A 94 19.49 1.82 -14.45
N GLY A 95 18.98 1.30 -13.32
CA GLY A 95 18.54 2.12 -12.20
C GLY A 95 17.36 3.06 -12.48
N GLU A 96 16.63 2.87 -13.59
CA GLU A 96 15.51 3.74 -13.97
C GLU A 96 14.18 2.99 -13.92
N LEU A 97 13.32 3.36 -12.98
CA LEU A 97 11.95 2.86 -12.87
C LEU A 97 11.00 3.84 -13.56
N LEU A 98 10.19 3.35 -14.49
CA LEU A 98 9.13 4.09 -15.16
C LEU A 98 7.78 3.74 -14.55
N VAL A 99 7.04 4.77 -14.13
CA VAL A 99 5.66 4.65 -13.67
C VAL A 99 4.76 5.29 -14.72
N ARG A 100 3.95 4.46 -15.37
CA ARG A 100 2.88 4.88 -16.25
C ARG A 100 1.60 4.99 -15.44
N GLN A 101 0.98 6.16 -15.44
CA GLN A 101 -0.34 6.39 -14.88
C GLN A 101 -1.36 6.55 -16.02
N GLU A 102 -2.47 5.84 -15.92
CA GLU A 102 -3.63 6.00 -16.78
C GLU A 102 -4.82 6.50 -15.97
N THR A 103 -5.48 7.55 -16.44
CA THR A 103 -6.71 8.08 -15.86
C THR A 103 -7.81 8.08 -16.90
N ARG A 104 -8.92 7.40 -16.63
CA ARG A 104 -10.09 7.35 -17.53
C ARG A 104 -11.30 7.96 -16.83
N ALA A 105 -11.77 9.09 -17.31
CA ALA A 105 -12.96 9.74 -16.75
C ALA A 105 -14.22 8.92 -17.05
N GLU A 106 -15.10 8.75 -16.06
CA GLU A 106 -16.33 7.94 -16.19
C GLU A 106 -17.27 8.50 -17.27
N GLN A 107 -17.53 9.81 -17.26
CA GLN A 107 -18.53 10.42 -18.14
C GLN A 107 -18.09 10.59 -19.59
N THR A 108 -16.83 10.98 -19.83
CA THR A 108 -16.36 11.31 -21.18
C THR A 108 -15.62 10.14 -21.84
N ASN A 109 -15.25 9.11 -21.06
CA ASN A 109 -14.38 8.02 -21.46
C ASN A 109 -13.01 8.48 -21.99
N ASN A 110 -12.62 9.73 -21.69
CA ASN A 110 -11.32 10.29 -22.08
C ASN A 110 -10.21 9.60 -21.30
N LEU A 111 -9.19 9.12 -22.02
CA LEU A 111 -7.99 8.52 -21.45
C LEU A 111 -6.87 9.56 -21.41
N ALA A 112 -6.40 9.89 -20.21
CA ALA A 112 -5.17 10.63 -19.98
C ALA A 112 -4.07 9.66 -19.55
N VAL A 113 -2.86 9.88 -20.06
CA VAL A 113 -1.68 9.06 -19.75
C VAL A 113 -0.56 9.98 -19.29
N SER A 114 0.05 9.66 -18.16
CA SER A 114 1.26 10.30 -17.65
C SER A 114 2.36 9.27 -17.44
N ASN A 115 3.61 9.69 -17.59
CA ASN A 115 4.78 8.85 -17.39
C ASN A 115 5.77 9.59 -16.49
N GLN A 116 6.15 8.98 -15.38
CA GLN A 116 7.13 9.50 -14.44
C GLN A 116 8.33 8.55 -14.38
N ARG A 117 9.53 9.10 -14.54
CA ARG A 117 10.78 8.34 -14.36
C ARG A 117 11.34 8.62 -12.98
N LEU A 118 11.81 7.56 -12.33
CA LEU A 118 12.46 7.60 -11.03
C LEU A 118 13.85 6.96 -11.17
N SER A 119 14.89 7.79 -11.05
CA SER A 119 16.25 7.31 -10.91
C SER A 119 16.46 6.80 -9.49
N VAL A 120 16.78 5.52 -9.32
CA VAL A 120 16.80 4.89 -7.99
C VAL A 120 18.14 5.02 -7.27
N PHE A 121 19.21 5.42 -7.96
CA PHE A 121 20.53 5.51 -7.35
C PHE A 121 20.60 6.62 -6.31
N GLY A 122 21.11 6.30 -5.12
CA GLY A 122 21.22 7.23 -4.00
C GLY A 122 19.91 7.51 -3.25
N LEU A 123 18.78 6.93 -3.68
CA LEU A 123 17.51 7.04 -2.97
C LEU A 123 17.45 6.08 -1.78
N ASP A 124 16.68 6.46 -0.75
CA ASP A 124 16.18 5.50 0.21
C ASP A 124 15.26 4.51 -0.50
N PRO A 125 15.55 3.20 -0.48
CA PRO A 125 14.69 2.23 -1.14
C PRO A 125 13.33 2.01 -0.47
N TYR A 126 13.14 2.43 0.78
CA TYR A 126 11.91 2.13 1.51
C TYR A 126 10.77 3.06 1.07
N ILE A 127 9.71 2.45 0.56
CA ILE A 127 8.49 3.17 0.20
C ILE A 127 7.64 3.38 1.44
N HIS A 128 7.48 4.64 1.81
CA HIS A 128 6.49 5.07 2.79
C HIS A 128 5.12 5.21 2.13
N TYR A 129 4.07 5.00 2.92
CA TYR A 129 2.71 5.17 2.46
C TYR A 129 1.81 5.69 3.58
N ASP A 130 0.84 6.50 3.18
CA ASP A 130 -0.20 7.03 4.02
C ASP A 130 -1.51 6.32 3.70
N CYS A 131 -2.00 5.51 4.65
CA CYS A 131 -3.32 4.89 4.53
C CYS A 131 -4.23 5.34 5.70
N PRO A 132 -4.95 6.45 5.55
CA PRO A 132 -5.77 7.01 6.62
C PRO A 132 -6.95 6.11 6.99
N THR A 133 -7.40 6.22 8.23
CA THR A 133 -8.57 5.48 8.76
C THR A 133 -9.89 5.88 8.10
N SER A 134 -9.94 7.06 7.49
CA SER A 134 -11.07 7.60 6.73
C SER A 134 -10.69 7.86 5.27
N GLY A 135 -11.68 7.84 4.36
CA GLY A 135 -11.45 7.99 2.92
C GLY A 135 -11.37 6.65 2.20
N ILE A 136 -11.11 6.64 0.89
CA ILE A 136 -11.15 5.42 0.07
C ILE A 136 -9.83 5.09 -0.60
N THR A 137 -8.75 5.80 -0.25
CA THR A 137 -7.44 5.63 -0.87
C THR A 137 -6.33 5.45 0.16
N CYS A 138 -5.31 4.67 -0.19
CA CYS A 138 -3.97 4.83 0.37
C CYS A 138 -3.07 5.52 -0.68
N VAL A 139 -2.04 6.24 -0.24
CA VAL A 139 -1.06 6.91 -1.11
C VAL A 139 0.33 6.42 -0.77
N LEU A 140 1.06 5.93 -1.77
CA LEU A 140 2.49 5.65 -1.65
C LEU A 140 3.26 6.91 -2.03
N ASN A 141 4.28 7.23 -1.24
CA ASN A 141 5.05 8.46 -1.38
C ASN A 141 6.28 8.23 -2.27
N ASN A 142 6.64 9.25 -3.03
CA ASN A 142 7.80 9.25 -3.90
C ASN A 142 9.07 9.22 -3.04
N PRO A 143 9.96 8.20 -3.18
CA PRO A 143 11.15 8.10 -2.34
C PRO A 143 12.20 9.19 -2.61
N ALA A 144 12.07 9.96 -3.71
CA ALA A 144 12.98 11.05 -4.01
C ALA A 144 12.69 12.34 -3.23
N ASP A 145 11.42 12.64 -2.96
CA ASP A 145 11.01 13.94 -2.40
C ASP A 145 9.85 13.87 -1.39
N GLY A 146 9.30 12.68 -1.13
CA GLY A 146 8.18 12.46 -0.22
C GLY A 146 6.81 12.87 -0.77
N SER A 147 6.72 13.35 -2.01
CA SER A 147 5.44 13.76 -2.62
C SER A 147 4.51 12.57 -2.91
N PRO A 148 3.19 12.77 -3.02
CA PRO A 148 2.27 11.71 -3.44
C PRO A 148 2.66 11.12 -4.81
N TRP A 149 2.78 9.79 -4.90
CA TRP A 149 3.25 9.13 -6.12
C TRP A 149 2.24 8.18 -6.73
N ILE A 150 1.81 7.18 -5.97
CA ILE A 150 0.87 6.15 -6.45
C ILE A 150 -0.33 6.13 -5.51
N THR A 151 -1.52 6.34 -6.06
CA THR A 151 -2.78 6.27 -5.31
C THR A 151 -3.50 4.96 -5.59
N VAL A 152 -3.76 4.18 -4.54
CA VAL A 152 -4.49 2.90 -4.64
C VAL A 152 -5.78 2.94 -3.82
N LEU A 153 -6.71 2.03 -4.11
CA LEU A 153 -7.87 1.79 -3.26
C LEU A 153 -7.41 1.47 -1.83
N ARG A 154 -8.18 1.95 -0.84
CA ARG A 154 -7.86 1.75 0.57
C ARG A 154 -7.96 0.26 0.95
N ASP A 155 -6.80 -0.36 1.02
CA ASP A 155 -6.55 -1.66 1.65
C ASP A 155 -5.23 -1.56 2.42
N HIS A 156 -5.29 -1.67 3.75
CA HIS A 156 -4.09 -1.49 4.59
C HIS A 156 -3.02 -2.54 4.31
N GLN A 157 -3.44 -3.80 4.11
CA GLN A 157 -2.52 -4.89 3.84
C GLN A 157 -1.98 -4.80 2.41
N GLY A 158 -2.86 -4.51 1.45
CA GLY A 158 -2.51 -4.30 0.05
C GLY A 158 -1.52 -3.16 -0.17
N ALA A 159 -1.69 -2.04 0.53
CA ALA A 159 -0.75 -0.94 0.49
C ALA A 159 0.61 -1.31 1.12
N ALA A 160 0.61 -2.03 2.25
CA ALA A 160 1.82 -2.52 2.88
C ALA A 160 2.60 -3.50 1.97
N ASP A 161 1.89 -4.45 1.36
CA ASP A 161 2.46 -5.44 0.44
C ASP A 161 3.01 -4.78 -0.82
N LEU A 162 2.29 -3.78 -1.37
CA LEU A 162 2.76 -3.00 -2.51
C LEU A 162 4.00 -2.17 -2.17
N ALA A 163 4.00 -1.47 -1.03
CA ALA A 163 5.16 -0.71 -0.57
C ALA A 163 6.38 -1.61 -0.38
N LYS A 164 6.19 -2.80 0.23
CA LYS A 164 7.24 -3.81 0.40
C LYS A 164 7.77 -4.31 -0.96
N ALA A 165 6.88 -4.64 -1.89
CA ALA A 165 7.26 -5.13 -3.22
C ALA A 165 8.07 -4.08 -4.01
N ILE A 166 7.62 -2.82 -4.02
CA ILE A 166 8.32 -1.72 -4.69
C ILE A 166 9.65 -1.43 -3.99
N SER A 167 9.71 -1.48 -2.66
CA SER A 167 10.97 -1.27 -1.92
C SER A 167 12.03 -2.30 -2.33
N PHE A 168 11.65 -3.57 -2.45
CA PHE A 168 12.57 -4.60 -2.94
C PHE A 168 12.93 -4.43 -4.41
N LEU A 169 11.99 -3.96 -5.26
CA LEU A 169 12.27 -3.65 -6.66
C LEU A 169 13.31 -2.53 -6.78
N ILE A 170 13.17 -1.46 -6.00
CA ILE A 170 14.12 -0.35 -5.96
C ILE A 170 15.50 -0.84 -5.51
N ARG A 171 15.59 -1.62 -4.42
CA ARG A 171 16.86 -2.22 -3.97
C ARG A 171 17.50 -3.11 -5.04
N ASN A 172 16.70 -3.85 -5.78
CA ASN A 172 17.19 -4.70 -6.87
C ASN A 172 17.76 -3.83 -8.01
N LEU A 173 17.08 -2.75 -8.39
CA LEU A 173 17.51 -1.76 -9.40
C LEU A 173 18.76 -0.96 -9.01
N GLN A 174 18.98 -0.74 -7.71
CA GLN A 174 20.18 -0.07 -7.21
C GLN A 174 21.43 -0.95 -7.29
N ARG A 175 21.26 -2.27 -7.31
CA ARG A 175 22.39 -3.22 -7.32
C ARG A 175 22.85 -3.56 -8.73
N ASN A 176 21.94 -3.56 -9.70
CA ASN A 176 22.14 -3.93 -11.11
C ASN A 176 20.97 -3.43 -11.96
#